data_AF-A0AAD3UME1-F1
#
_entry.id   AF-A0AAD3UME1-F1
#
_cell.length_a   1.000
_cell.length_b   1.000
_cell.length_c   1.000
_cell.angle_alpha   90.00
_cell.angle_beta   90.00
_cell.angle_gamma   90.00
#
_symmetry.space_group_name_H-M   'P 1'
#
loop_
_entity.id
_entity.type
_entity.pdbx_description
1 polymer ?
#
loop_
_entity_poly.entity_id
_entity_poly.type
_entity_poly.pdbx_seq_one_letter_code
_entity_poly.pdbx_strand_id
1 'polypeptide(L)'
;MHQSFNQRVHFYYCILVALKIHAKSKKSGGIRGKNNFLLKWLRKAQDNNIFHPDITSEIEWLRGKIIQAGYDTDLEPMLDFVYATAKRASDLKNAD
;
A
#
# COMPACT_ATOMS: atom_id res chain seq x y z
N MET A 1 -16.33 9.10 -10.41
CA MET A 1 -15.24 9.62 -9.56
C MET A 1 -15.32 9.21 -8.08
N HIS A 2 -16.47 8.77 -7.52
CA HIS A 2 -16.53 8.20 -6.14
C HIS A 2 -15.80 6.86 -5.99
N GLN A 3 -15.81 6.02 -7.03
CA GLN A 3 -15.18 4.70 -6.97
C GLN A 3 -13.67 4.79 -6.73
N SER A 4 -12.95 5.69 -7.40
CA SER A 4 -11.48 5.74 -7.35
C SER A 4 -10.91 6.03 -5.95
N PHE A 5 -11.59 6.85 -5.13
CA PHE A 5 -11.17 7.11 -3.74
C PHE A 5 -11.36 5.88 -2.84
N ASN A 6 -12.52 5.23 -2.93
CA ASN A 6 -12.77 3.98 -2.22
C ASN A 6 -11.80 2.87 -2.65
N GLN A 7 -11.43 2.82 -3.95
CA GLN A 7 -10.40 1.89 -4.42
C GLN A 7 -9.02 2.18 -3.80
N ARG A 8 -8.61 3.45 -3.67
CA ARG A 8 -7.34 3.81 -3.01
C ARG A 8 -7.34 3.46 -1.53
N VAL A 9 -8.42 3.79 -0.81
CA VAL A 9 -8.56 3.43 0.61
C VAL A 9 -8.50 1.91 0.79
N HIS A 10 -9.20 1.15 -0.06
CA HIS A 10 -9.17 -0.31 -0.06
C HIS A 10 -7.76 -0.84 -0.35
N PHE A 11 -7.07 -0.31 -1.36
CA PHE A 11 -5.70 -0.69 -1.70
C PHE A 11 -4.72 -0.51 -0.52
N TYR A 12 -4.70 0.67 0.10
CA TYR A 12 -3.83 0.93 1.24
C TYR A 12 -4.21 0.10 2.47
N TYR A 13 -5.50 -0.12 2.70
CA TYR A 13 -5.95 -1.04 3.74
C TYR A 13 -5.42 -2.46 3.51
N CYS A 14 -5.51 -2.99 2.28
CA CYS A 14 -4.98 -4.30 1.94
C CYS A 14 -3.46 -4.40 2.18
N ILE A 15 -2.70 -3.35 1.86
CA ILE A 15 -1.25 -3.31 2.13
C ILE A 15 -0.97 -3.40 3.63
N LEU A 16 -1.64 -2.61 4.45
CA LEU A 16 -1.44 -2.61 5.90
C LEU A 16 -1.80 -3.96 6.52
N VAL A 17 -2.88 -4.59 6.05
CA VAL A 17 -3.26 -5.94 6.47
C VAL A 17 -2.20 -6.96 6.05
N ALA A 18 -1.72 -6.90 4.81
CA ALA A 18 -0.67 -7.79 4.31
C ALA A 18 0.63 -7.64 5.13
N LEU A 19 1.01 -6.41 5.48
CA LEU A 19 2.15 -6.14 6.36
C LEU A 19 1.96 -6.71 7.76
N LYS A 20 0.79 -6.55 8.37
CA LYS A 20 0.50 -7.14 9.69
C LYS A 20 0.56 -8.66 9.67
N ILE A 21 0.06 -9.30 8.61
CA ILE A 21 0.16 -10.76 8.43
C ILE A 21 1.62 -11.16 8.27
N HIS A 22 2.40 -10.42 7.48
CA HIS A 22 3.82 -10.69 7.27
C HIS A 22 4.65 -10.49 8.56
N ALA A 23 4.36 -9.46 9.35
CA ALA A 23 5.03 -9.19 10.62
C ALA A 23 4.83 -10.31 11.65
N LYS A 24 3.65 -10.97 11.63
CA LYS A 24 3.37 -12.16 12.46
C LYS A 24 4.05 -13.43 11.96
N SER A 25 4.57 -13.43 10.73
CA SER A 25 5.31 -14.56 10.17
C SER A 25 6.73 -14.61 10.71
N LYS A 26 7.28 -15.81 10.96
CA LYS A 26 8.70 -16.03 11.33
C LYS A 26 9.71 -15.55 10.27
N LYS A 27 9.25 -15.06 9.11
CA LYS A 27 10.06 -14.62 7.98
C LYS A 27 10.16 -13.09 7.83
N SER A 28 9.82 -12.30 8.86
CA SER A 28 9.70 -10.84 8.70
C SER A 28 11.00 -10.14 8.31
N GLY A 29 12.17 -10.73 8.58
CA GLY A 29 13.48 -10.28 8.05
C GLY A 29 13.84 -8.82 8.38
N GLY A 30 13.22 -8.24 9.42
CA GLY A 30 13.36 -6.82 9.76
C GLY A 30 12.80 -5.87 8.70
N ILE A 31 13.26 -4.62 8.71
CA ILE A 31 12.79 -3.58 7.77
C ILE A 31 13.06 -3.99 6.31
N ARG A 32 14.23 -4.58 6.05
CA ARG A 32 14.61 -5.07 4.71
C ARG A 32 13.73 -6.22 4.23
N GLY A 33 13.33 -7.13 5.13
CA GLY A 33 12.39 -8.21 4.82
C GLY A 33 11.00 -7.67 4.47
N LYS A 34 10.49 -6.72 5.27
CA LYS A 34 9.22 -6.02 4.99
C LYS A 34 9.22 -5.32 3.63
N ASN A 35 10.29 -4.58 3.29
CA ASN A 35 10.39 -3.87 2.01
C ASN A 35 10.45 -4.83 0.81
N ASN A 36 11.19 -5.93 0.93
CA ASN A 36 11.22 -6.98 -0.08
C ASN A 36 9.86 -7.66 -0.24
N PHE A 37 9.15 -7.90 0.88
CA PHE A 37 7.80 -8.43 0.86
C PHE A 37 6.85 -7.47 0.14
N LEU A 38 6.88 -6.17 0.46
CA LEU A 38 6.06 -5.14 -0.18
C LEU A 38 6.29 -5.10 -1.69
N LEU A 39 7.54 -5.05 -2.14
CA LEU A 39 7.86 -5.03 -3.57
C LEU A 39 7.31 -6.27 -4.30
N LYS A 40 7.45 -7.45 -3.70
CA LYS A 40 6.91 -8.71 -4.27
C LYS A 40 5.39 -8.72 -4.25
N TRP A 41 4.77 -8.24 -3.18
CA TRP A 41 3.32 -8.17 -3.04
C TRP A 41 2.71 -7.22 -4.06
N LEU A 42 3.30 -6.03 -4.23
CA LEU A 42 2.88 -5.02 -5.21
C LEU A 42 2.99 -5.53 -6.64
N ARG A 43 4.10 -6.19 -6.99
CA ARG A 43 4.26 -6.84 -8.30
C ARG A 43 3.18 -7.89 -8.53
N LYS A 44 2.96 -8.80 -7.57
CA LYS A 44 1.92 -9.83 -7.68
C LYS A 44 0.51 -9.26 -7.77
N ALA A 45 0.22 -8.17 -7.06
CA ALA A 45 -1.08 -7.50 -7.11
C ALA A 45 -1.34 -6.89 -8.50
N GLN A 46 -0.31 -6.32 -9.12
CA GLN A 46 -0.34 -5.80 -10.48
C GLN A 46 -0.50 -6.93 -11.51
N ASP A 47 0.36 -7.95 -11.47
CA ASP A 47 0.37 -9.05 -12.44
C ASP A 47 -0.95 -9.83 -12.46
N ASN A 48 -1.61 -9.98 -11.30
CA ASN A 48 -2.87 -10.69 -11.17
C ASN A 48 -4.11 -9.79 -11.37
N ASN A 49 -3.93 -8.49 -11.67
CA ASN A 49 -5.03 -7.52 -11.80
C ASN A 49 -6.01 -7.54 -10.61
N ILE A 50 -5.50 -7.63 -9.37
CA ILE A 50 -6.33 -7.76 -8.16
C ILE A 50 -7.13 -6.49 -7.88
N PHE A 51 -6.60 -5.34 -8.27
CA PHE A 51 -7.21 -4.03 -8.07
C PHE A 51 -7.71 -3.44 -9.37
N HIS A 52 -8.64 -2.48 -9.26
CA HIS A 52 -9.13 -1.71 -10.40
C HIS A 52 -7.95 -1.03 -11.14
N PRO A 53 -7.99 -0.88 -12.48
CA PRO A 53 -6.92 -0.24 -13.25
C PRO A 53 -6.45 1.12 -12.72
N ASP A 54 -7.35 1.92 -12.14
CA ASP A 54 -7.06 3.19 -11.46
C ASP A 54 -5.99 3.10 -10.34
N ILE A 55 -5.76 1.90 -9.77
CA ILE A 55 -4.77 1.66 -8.72
C ILE A 55 -3.39 1.36 -9.28
N THR A 56 -3.27 1.06 -10.58
CA THR A 56 -1.99 0.73 -11.22
C THR A 56 -0.95 1.82 -11.03
N SER A 57 -1.34 3.09 -11.24
CA SER A 57 -0.45 4.24 -11.03
C SER A 57 -0.04 4.38 -9.56
N GLU A 58 -0.89 4.00 -8.61
CA GLU A 58 -0.58 4.01 -7.18
C GLU A 58 0.44 2.91 -6.81
N ILE A 59 0.29 1.73 -7.41
CA ILE A 59 1.22 0.61 -7.26
C ILE A 59 2.61 1.02 -7.80
N GLU A 60 2.65 1.61 -8.99
CA GLU A 60 3.90 2.07 -9.61
C GLU A 60 4.58 3.17 -8.79
N TRP A 61 3.81 4.17 -8.35
CA TRP A 61 4.29 5.23 -7.48
C TRP A 61 4.87 4.67 -6.18
N LEU A 62 4.16 3.75 -5.52
CA LEU A 62 4.60 3.18 -4.26
C LEU A 62 5.89 2.37 -4.46
N ARG A 63 5.97 1.52 -5.50
CA ARG A 63 7.19 0.78 -5.84
C ARG A 63 8.38 1.72 -6.07
N GLY A 64 8.17 2.82 -6.81
CA GLY A 64 9.18 3.86 -7.02
C GLY A 64 9.65 4.49 -5.70
N LYS A 65 8.72 4.80 -4.79
CA LYS A 65 9.04 5.32 -3.46
C LYS A 65 9.86 4.35 -2.62
N ILE A 66 9.54 3.05 -2.63
CA ILE A 66 10.33 2.04 -1.90
C ILE A 66 11.78 1.99 -2.43
N ILE A 67 11.93 1.96 -3.76
CA ILE A 67 13.24 1.89 -4.40
C ILE A 67 14.06 3.16 -4.13
N GLN A 68 13.42 4.34 -4.17
CA GLN A 68 14.06 5.63 -3.92
C GLN A 68 14.48 5.81 -2.45
N ALA A 69 13.64 5.39 -1.50
CA ALA A 69 13.92 5.53 -0.07
C ALA A 69 15.11 4.66 0.38
N GLY A 70 15.28 3.50 -0.26
CA GLY A 70 16.31 2.52 0.08
C GLY A 70 15.75 1.38 0.94
N TYR A 71 16.43 0.23 0.85
CA TYR A 71 15.91 -1.03 1.38
C TYR A 71 15.77 -1.09 2.90
N ASP A 72 16.44 -0.18 3.62
CA ASP A 72 16.48 -0.16 5.09
C ASP A 72 15.60 0.95 5.70
N THR A 73 14.83 1.67 4.87
CA THR A 73 13.88 2.67 5.35
C THR A 73 12.57 2.02 5.80
N ASP A 74 12.10 2.39 6.99
CA ASP A 74 10.76 1.97 7.44
C ASP A 74 9.68 2.81 6.75
N LEU A 75 8.88 2.14 5.92
CA LEU A 75 7.80 2.76 5.14
C LEU A 75 6.43 2.62 5.79
N GLU A 76 6.33 1.84 6.88
CA GLU A 76 5.06 1.63 7.59
C GLU A 76 4.42 2.96 8.06
N PRO A 77 5.18 3.94 8.63
CA PRO A 77 4.62 5.24 9.01
C PRO A 77 4.08 6.05 7.82
N MET A 78 4.74 5.95 6.65
CA MET A 78 4.28 6.61 5.43
C MET A 78 2.96 5.98 4.94
N LEU A 79 2.89 4.65 4.94
CA LEU A 79 1.69 3.92 4.51
C LEU A 79 0.49 4.23 5.41
N ASP A 80 0.69 4.29 6.72
CA ASP A 80 -0.35 4.69 7.67
C ASP A 80 -0.82 6.13 7.43
N PHE A 81 0.10 7.06 7.19
CA PHE A 81 -0.23 8.45 6.87
C PHE A 81 -1.05 8.57 5.58
N VAL A 82 -0.64 7.86 4.52
CA VAL A 82 -1.34 7.88 3.23
C VAL A 82 -2.73 7.26 3.36
N TYR A 83 -2.87 6.14 4.06
CA TYR A 83 -4.17 5.53 4.37
C TYR A 83 -5.08 6.50 5.13
N ALA A 84 -4.58 7.12 6.20
CA ALA A 84 -5.36 8.06 7.01
C ALA A 84 -5.83 9.28 6.18
N THR A 85 -4.96 9.80 5.32
CA THR A 85 -5.28 10.92 4.43
C THR A 85 -6.31 10.51 3.37
N ALA A 86 -6.12 9.36 2.73
CA ALA A 86 -7.06 8.83 1.75
C ALA A 86 -8.45 8.56 2.37
N LYS A 87 -8.47 8.03 3.59
CA LYS A 87 -9.71 7.76 4.32
C LYS A 87 -10.45 9.04 4.68
N ARG A 88 -9.77 10.04 5.25
CA ARG A 88 -10.35 11.37 5.51
C ARG A 88 -10.90 12.03 4.26
N ALA A 89 -10.16 11.95 3.14
CA ALA A 89 -10.63 12.50 1.87
C ALA A 89 -11.87 11.78 1.34
N SER A 90 -11.96 10.46 1.51
CA SER A 90 -13.17 9.70 1.18
C SER A 90 -14.35 10.10 2.08
N ASP A 91 -14.12 10.18 3.40
CA ASP A 91 -15.16 10.52 4.38
C ASP A 91 -15.75 11.92 4.15
N LEU A 92 -14.90 12.92 3.85
CA LEU A 92 -15.34 14.28 3.50
C LEU A 92 -16.21 14.30 2.24
N LYS A 93 -15.93 13.46 1.25
CA LYS A 93 -16.71 13.38 0.01
C LYS A 93 -18.01 12.60 0.14
N ASN A 94 -18.17 11.77 1.16
CA ASN A 94 -19.42 11.05 1.45
C ASN A 94 -20.37 11.86 2.36
N ALA A 95 -19.92 13.02 2.86
CA ALA A 95 -20.69 13.92 3.70
C ALA A 95 -21.37 15.07 2.90
N ASP A 96 -21.03 15.22 1.62
CA ASP A 96 -21.73 16.04 0.60
C ASP A 96 -22.74 15.17 -0.17
#